data_AF-A0A5B7DRD3-F1
#
_entry.id   AF-A0A5B7DRD3-F1
#
_cell.length_a   1.000
_cell.length_b   1.000
_cell.length_c   1.000
_cell.angle_alpha   90.00
_cell.angle_beta   90.00
_cell.angle_gamma   90.00
#
_symmetry.space_group_name_H-M   'P 1'
#
loop_
_entity.id
_entity.type
_entity.pdbx_description
1 polymer ?
#
loop_
_entity_poly.entity_id
_entity_poly.type
_entity_poly.pdbx_seq_one_letter_code
_entity_poly.pdbx_strand_id
1 'polypeptide(L)'
;MFFRRKTEWANMYRVMEAHDYRTVDEAVQAVRDGRLQAFIWESSRLEYEASMDCNLVTVGELFGRSGYGIGLKKESPWSEKITLDILDLHESKAPQQ
;
A
#
# COMPACT_ATOMS: atom_id res chain seq x y z
N MET A 1 2.39 11.46 3.14
CA MET A 1 3.65 12.24 3.38
C MET A 1 4.74 12.02 2.34
N PHE A 2 4.81 10.87 1.63
CA PHE A 2 5.86 10.59 0.63
C PHE A 2 5.97 11.66 -0.47
N PHE A 3 4.86 11.94 -1.16
CA PHE A 3 4.78 12.93 -2.25
C PHE A 3 5.03 14.38 -1.79
N ARG A 4 4.56 14.75 -0.60
CA ARG A 4 4.68 16.11 -0.06
C ARG A 4 6.12 16.51 0.31
N ARG A 5 6.97 15.54 0.67
CA ARG A 5 8.35 15.79 1.12
C ARG A 5 9.35 15.96 -0.02
N LYS A 6 8.98 15.58 -1.24
CA LYS A 6 9.85 15.61 -2.42
C LYS A 6 9.56 16.85 -3.26
N THR A 7 10.53 17.76 -3.36
CA THR A 7 10.38 19.01 -4.13
C THR A 7 10.17 18.72 -5.61
N GLU A 8 10.84 17.69 -6.12
CA GLU A 8 10.71 17.23 -7.50
C GLU A 8 9.27 16.80 -7.87
N TRP A 9 8.45 16.39 -6.89
CA TRP A 9 7.11 15.81 -7.11
C TRP A 9 5.99 16.76 -6.69
N ALA A 10 6.30 18.02 -6.37
CA ALA A 10 5.35 19.01 -5.87
C ALA A 10 4.17 19.24 -6.83
N ASN A 11 4.42 19.27 -8.14
CA ASN A 11 3.36 19.45 -9.14
C ASN A 11 2.40 18.26 -9.17
N MET A 12 2.93 17.03 -9.13
CA MET A 12 2.10 15.82 -9.07
C MET A 12 1.29 15.77 -7.79
N TYR A 13 1.89 16.11 -6.65
CA TYR A 13 1.18 16.17 -5.36
C TYR A 13 -0.04 17.12 -5.40
N ARG A 14 0.09 18.30 -6.02
CA ARG A 14 -1.05 19.24 -6.15
C ARG A 14 -2.22 18.66 -6.93
N VAL A 15 -1.95 17.90 -7.99
CA VAL A 15 -3.01 17.24 -8.78
C VAL A 15 -3.68 16.13 -7.97
N MET A 16 -2.87 15.31 -7.30
CA MET A 16 -3.35 14.21 -6.46
C MET A 16 -4.18 14.71 -5.28
N GLU A 17 -3.77 15.81 -4.63
CA GLU A 17 -4.47 16.40 -3.48
C GLU A 17 -5.89 16.87 -3.83
N ALA A 18 -6.10 17.36 -5.07
CA ALA A 18 -7.42 17.76 -5.55
C ALA A 18 -8.33 16.60 -5.98
N HIS A 19 -7.77 15.41 -6.22
CA HIS A 19 -8.47 14.23 -6.73
C HIS A 19 -8.28 13.00 -5.81
N ASP A 20 -8.12 13.26 -4.52
CA ASP A 20 -7.98 12.23 -3.49
C ASP A 20 -9.31 11.50 -3.25
N TYR A 21 -9.22 10.20 -2.94
CA TYR A 21 -10.34 9.33 -2.60
C TYR A 21 -10.15 8.82 -1.16
N ARG A 22 -11.24 8.77 -0.39
CA ARG A 22 -11.18 8.41 1.03
C ARG A 22 -10.91 6.93 1.26
N THR A 23 -11.39 6.08 0.36
CA THR A 23 -11.25 4.63 0.47
C THR A 23 -10.68 4.05 -0.83
N VAL A 24 -10.00 2.92 -0.68
CA VAL A 24 -9.45 2.18 -1.82
C VAL A 24 -10.57 1.70 -2.74
N ASP A 25 -11.68 1.22 -2.18
CA ASP A 25 -12.76 0.64 -2.96
C ASP A 25 -13.46 1.69 -3.84
N GLU A 26 -13.65 2.92 -3.33
CA GLU A 26 -14.15 4.05 -4.11
C GLU A 26 -13.21 4.40 -5.28
N ALA A 27 -11.90 4.40 -5.02
CA ALA A 27 -10.89 4.72 -6.03
C ALA A 27 -10.83 3.64 -7.12
N VAL A 28 -10.82 2.35 -6.73
CA VAL A 28 -10.85 1.22 -7.66
C VAL A 28 -12.12 1.28 -8.52
N GLN A 29 -13.27 1.56 -7.92
CA GLN A 29 -14.50 1.71 -8.68
C GLN A 29 -14.46 2.92 -9.62
N ALA A 30 -13.86 4.04 -9.21
CA ALA A 30 -13.68 5.19 -10.10
C ALA A 30 -12.77 4.89 -11.29
N VAL A 31 -11.76 4.02 -11.14
CA VAL A 31 -10.94 3.53 -12.26
C VAL A 31 -11.78 2.64 -13.18
N ARG A 32 -12.56 1.71 -12.63
CA ARG A 32 -13.47 0.84 -13.40
C ARG A 32 -14.49 1.62 -14.21
N ASP A 33 -15.07 2.65 -13.60
CA ASP A 33 -16.07 3.52 -14.24
C ASP A 33 -15.44 4.50 -15.26
N GLY A 34 -14.10 4.53 -15.39
CA GLY A 34 -13.38 5.49 -16.24
C GLY A 34 -13.39 6.94 -15.75
N ARG A 35 -13.88 7.19 -14.52
CA ARG A 35 -13.87 8.51 -13.87
C ARG A 35 -12.48 8.92 -13.39
N LEU A 36 -11.63 7.93 -13.10
CA LEU A 36 -10.22 8.10 -12.73
C LEU A 36 -9.33 7.34 -13.72
N GLN A 37 -8.31 8.00 -14.26
CA GLN A 37 -7.44 7.40 -15.28
C GLN A 37 -6.36 6.49 -14.69
N ALA A 38 -5.86 6.82 -13.51
CA ALA A 38 -4.81 6.07 -12.83
C ALA A 38 -4.96 6.22 -11.32
N PHE A 39 -4.68 5.15 -10.60
CA PHE A 39 -4.70 5.12 -9.15
C PHE A 39 -3.36 4.60 -8.63
N ILE A 40 -2.76 5.37 -7.72
CA ILE A 40 -1.49 5.02 -7.08
C ILE A 40 -1.81 4.53 -5.67
N TRP A 41 -1.43 3.28 -5.38
CA TRP A 41 -1.58 2.68 -4.07
C TRP A 41 -0.52 1.62 -3.79
N GLU A 42 -0.68 0.90 -2.70
CA GLU A 42 0.18 -0.20 -2.29
C GLU A 42 0.05 -1.43 -3.20
N SER A 43 1.18 -2.08 -3.47
CA SER A 43 1.27 -3.17 -4.46
C SER A 43 0.43 -4.38 -4.11
N SER A 44 0.49 -4.87 -2.87
CA SER A 44 -0.27 -6.05 -2.42
C SER A 44 -1.78 -5.91 -2.65
N ARG A 45 -2.33 -4.73 -2.37
CA ARG A 45 -3.76 -4.44 -2.57
C ARG A 45 -4.11 -4.33 -4.05
N LEU A 46 -3.26 -3.69 -4.86
CA LEU A 46 -3.51 -3.55 -6.30
C LEU A 46 -3.35 -4.88 -7.06
N GLU A 47 -2.37 -5.70 -6.67
CA GLU A 47 -2.17 -7.05 -7.19
C GLU A 47 -3.39 -7.94 -6.89
N TYR A 48 -3.95 -7.84 -5.68
CA TYR A 48 -5.21 -8.51 -5.36
C TYR A 48 -6.36 -8.07 -6.28
N GLU A 49 -6.59 -6.76 -6.45
CA GLU A 49 -7.67 -6.26 -7.32
C GLU A 49 -7.49 -6.66 -8.79
N ALA A 50 -6.25 -6.59 -9.31
CA ALA A 50 -5.93 -7.03 -10.67
C ALA A 50 -6.06 -8.55 -10.85
N SER A 51 -5.82 -9.35 -9.80
CA SER A 51 -6.06 -10.79 -9.84
C SER A 51 -7.55 -11.16 -9.87
N MET A 52 -8.41 -10.29 -9.32
CA MET A 52 -9.86 -10.51 -9.23
C MET A 52 -10.60 -9.98 -10.46
N ASP A 53 -10.10 -8.94 -11.12
CA ASP A 53 -10.71 -8.30 -12.28
C ASP A 53 -9.70 -8.15 -13.42
N CYS A 54 -9.86 -8.95 -14.47
CA CYS A 54 -8.98 -8.97 -15.64
C CYS A 54 -8.96 -7.64 -16.44
N ASN A 55 -9.88 -6.72 -16.19
CA ASN A 55 -9.88 -5.40 -16.82
C ASN A 55 -8.95 -4.41 -16.12
N LEU A 56 -8.46 -4.75 -14.92
CA LEU A 56 -7.51 -3.95 -14.17
C LEU A 56 -6.11 -4.52 -14.31
N VAL A 57 -5.13 -3.63 -14.51
CA VAL A 57 -3.72 -4.00 -14.60
C VAL A 57 -2.89 -3.06 -13.74
N THR A 58 -1.86 -3.61 -13.10
CA THR A 58 -0.83 -2.82 -12.42
C THR A 58 0.30 -2.52 -13.38
N VAL A 59 0.74 -1.26 -13.44
CA VAL A 59 1.80 -0.82 -14.36
C VAL A 59 2.89 -0.04 -13.62
N GLY A 60 4.13 -0.17 -14.10
CA GLY A 60 5.30 0.55 -13.58
C GLY A 60 6.12 -0.23 -12.54
N GLU A 61 7.22 0.37 -12.09
CA GLU A 61 8.09 -0.20 -11.06
C GLU A 61 7.62 0.17 -9.65
N LEU A 62 7.90 -0.70 -8.69
CA LEU A 62 7.64 -0.43 -7.27
C LEU A 62 8.49 0.74 -6.78
N PHE A 63 7.82 1.81 -6.34
CA PHE A 63 8.46 2.97 -5.72
C PHE A 63 7.95 3.18 -4.29
N GLY A 64 8.73 3.88 -3.46
CA GLY A 64 8.31 4.17 -2.08
C GLY A 64 8.29 2.93 -1.18
N ARG A 65 9.27 2.03 -1.35
CA ARG A 65 9.40 0.78 -0.58
C ARG A 65 9.18 1.02 0.91
N SER A 66 8.09 0.44 1.41
CA SER A 66 7.66 0.47 2.79
C SER A 66 7.20 -0.94 3.16
N GLY A 67 7.23 -1.27 4.44
CA GLY A 67 6.78 -2.57 4.94
C GLY A 67 5.72 -2.41 6.02
N TYR A 68 4.87 -3.41 6.18
CA TYR A 68 3.93 -3.47 7.29
C TYR A 68 4.65 -3.80 8.60
N GLY A 69 4.16 -3.23 9.69
CA GLY A 69 4.65 -3.52 11.04
C GLY A 69 3.52 -3.39 12.06
N ILE A 70 3.66 -4.10 13.17
CA ILE A 70 2.71 -4.04 14.28
C ILE A 70 3.14 -2.91 15.22
N GLY A 71 2.28 -1.91 15.38
CA GLY A 71 2.51 -0.79 16.29
C GLY A 71 1.97 -1.08 17.70
N LEU A 72 2.83 -1.02 18.71
CA LEU A 72 2.46 -1.11 20.12
C LEU A 72 2.75 0.21 20.85
N LYS A 73 2.12 0.43 22.00
CA LYS A 73 2.47 1.56 22.88
C LYS A 73 3.95 1.48 23.24
N LYS A 74 4.61 2.64 23.32
CA LYS A 74 5.99 2.74 23.79
C LYS A 74 6.11 2.05 25.16
N GLU A 75 7.19 1.29 25.35
CA GLU A 75 7.46 0.50 26.57
C GLU A 75 6.44 -0.62 26.84
N SER A 76 5.69 -1.07 25.83
CA SER A 76 4.86 -2.27 25.95
C SER A 76 5.72 -3.51 26.22
N PRO A 77 5.41 -4.32 27.25
CA PRO A 77 6.15 -5.54 27.58
C PRO A 77 6.04 -6.61 26.48
N TRP A 78 5.11 -6.45 25.53
CA TRP A 78 4.88 -7.39 24.44
C TRP A 78 5.75 -7.12 23.20
N SER A 79 6.43 -5.97 23.15
CA SER A 79 7.13 -5.52 21.94
C SER A 79 8.23 -6.50 21.54
N GLU A 80 9.04 -6.94 22.50
CA GLU A 80 10.10 -7.91 22.27
C GLU A 80 9.55 -9.27 21.86
N LYS A 81 8.60 -9.80 22.64
CA LYS A 81 7.98 -11.10 22.37
C LYS A 81 7.37 -11.16 20.97
N ILE A 82 6.55 -10.17 20.59
CA ILE A 82 5.91 -10.14 19.27
C ILE A 82 6.94 -10.03 18.14
N THR A 83 8.03 -9.28 18.36
CA THR A 83 9.10 -9.17 17.35
C THR A 83 9.80 -10.50 17.14
N LEU A 84 10.12 -11.24 18.21
CA LEU A 84 10.72 -12.56 18.13
C LEU A 84 9.77 -13.59 17.49
N ASP A 85 8.50 -13.60 17.89
CA ASP A 85 7.50 -14.50 17.30
C ASP A 85 7.35 -14.25 15.78
N ILE A 86 7.38 -12.99 15.32
CA ILE A 86 7.36 -12.66 13.88
C ILE A 86 8.64 -13.11 13.18
N LEU A 87 9.80 -12.96 13.83
CA LEU A 87 11.08 -13.42 13.27
C LEU A 87 11.07 -14.95 13.09
N ASP A 88 10.63 -15.67 14.12
CA ASP A 88 10.50 -17.13 14.09
C ASP A 88 9.55 -17.57 12.97
N LEU A 89 8.44 -16.86 12.73
CA LEU A 89 7.52 -17.13 11.62
C LEU A 89 8.11 -16.84 10.24
N HIS A 90 9.08 -15.94 10.15
CA HIS A 90 9.75 -15.62 8.88
C HIS A 90 10.87 -16.63 8.56
N GLU A 91 11.57 -17.11 9.59
CA GLU A 91 12.69 -18.06 9.48
C GLU A 91 12.22 -19.51 9.41
N SER A 92 11.29 -19.90 10.27
CA SER A 92 10.56 -21.14 10.10
C SER A 92 9.69 -20.94 8.86
N LYS A 93 9.92 -21.73 7.81
CA LYS A 93 9.07 -21.69 6.62
C LYS A 93 7.64 -21.99 7.08
N ALA A 94 6.83 -20.96 7.35
CA ALA A 94 5.41 -21.12 7.46
C ALA A 94 4.96 -21.82 6.17
N PRO A 95 4.14 -22.88 6.24
CA PRO A 95 3.65 -23.55 5.04
C PRO A 95 2.99 -22.49 4.15
N GLN A 96 3.64 -22.18 3.03
CA GLN A 96 3.07 -21.35 1.98
C GLN A 96 1.91 -22.16 1.42
N GLN A 97 0.69 -21.76 1.80
CA GLN A 97 -0.55 -22.30 1.23
C GLN A 97 -0.69 -21.80 -0.21
#